data_AF-A0A2E4NV46-F1
#
_entry.id   AF-A0A2E4NV46-F1
#
_cell.length_a   1.000
_cell.length_b   1.000
_cell.length_c   1.000
_cell.angle_alpha   90.00
_cell.angle_beta   90.00
_cell.angle_gamma   90.00
#
_symmetry.space_group_name_H-M   'P 1'
#
loop_
_entity.id
_entity.type
_entity.pdbx_description
1 polymer ?
#
loop_
_entity_poly.entity_id
_entity_poly.type
_entity_poly.pdbx_seq_one_letter_code
_entity_poly.pdbx_strand_id
1 'polypeptide(L)'
;MSKALFAPGSKVELDGQNAVVSYENDEAFVLFFEGGRQREIPKQVLRLAFNEGRLKYRVDTPHSKLSRFPYLTRSEAKQAQRLLAYLSPMAESTTPGSVATHKAIIAEVVKTSGHEVLPAPKPITLYKWFKKWDASGRNVLALLPSVKGQQRQSRLAPQVVDLLNDAIDQFVLTNKPATAAKAYRSFEKKVQQLELDVKVPSAQTFYNYVNAVHPLERTLKQQGNAVFQEKSLAVTKHYQASYPMERVEFDGVHLTFGLVDEQLNLIAKEVIVFIAMDVYSRAIVGFSYKYGDRVSEDAELVINCVRSVLRQKNVTAGVILTH
;
A
#
# COMPACT_ATOMS: atom_id res chain seq x y z
N MET A 1 -10.87 -10.21 -0.76
CA MET A 1 -11.44 -8.92 -0.31
C MET A 1 -10.84 -8.58 1.05
N SER A 2 -10.03 -7.52 1.14
CA SER A 2 -9.48 -7.01 2.39
C SER A 2 -10.60 -6.35 3.20
N LYS A 3 -10.88 -6.82 4.41
CA LYS A 3 -11.76 -6.07 5.33
C LYS A 3 -10.93 -5.01 6.04
N ALA A 4 -11.46 -3.79 6.03
CA ALA A 4 -10.89 -2.60 6.63
C ALA A 4 -10.54 -2.76 8.12
N LEU A 5 -9.57 -1.96 8.60
CA LEU A 5 -9.12 -1.89 9.99
C LEU A 5 -10.15 -1.23 10.92
N PHE A 6 -10.85 -0.22 10.40
CA PHE A 6 -11.92 0.52 11.07
C PHE A 6 -13.14 0.56 10.16
N ALA A 7 -14.33 0.85 10.68
CA ALA A 7 -15.46 1.24 9.84
C ALA A 7 -15.72 2.73 9.98
N PRO A 8 -16.19 3.41 8.93
CA PRO A 8 -16.93 4.65 9.10
C PRO A 8 -17.94 4.50 10.26
N GLY A 9 -17.89 5.42 11.23
CA GLY A 9 -18.67 5.39 12.48
C GLY A 9 -17.95 4.79 13.70
N SER A 10 -16.74 4.23 13.57
CA SER A 10 -16.00 3.68 14.71
C SER A 10 -15.49 4.79 15.64
N LYS A 11 -15.79 4.69 16.94
CA LYS A 11 -15.24 5.57 17.98
C LYS A 11 -13.88 5.06 18.46
N VAL A 12 -12.88 5.92 18.43
CA VAL A 12 -11.50 5.60 18.80
C VAL A 12 -10.92 6.69 19.69
N GLU A 13 -9.90 6.36 20.47
CA GLU A 13 -9.08 7.30 21.21
C GLU A 13 -7.66 7.21 20.64
N LEU A 14 -7.18 8.29 20.04
CA LEU A 14 -5.84 8.38 19.46
C LEU A 14 -5.03 9.43 20.22
N ASP A 15 -3.89 9.03 20.76
CA ASP A 15 -2.98 9.88 21.54
C ASP A 15 -3.72 10.62 22.69
N GLY A 16 -4.68 9.96 23.32
CA GLY A 16 -5.50 10.49 24.42
C GLY A 16 -6.64 11.42 23.99
N GLN A 17 -6.87 11.60 22.69
CA GLN A 17 -7.97 12.41 22.16
C GLN A 17 -9.03 11.52 21.52
N ASN A 18 -10.30 11.78 21.85
CA ASN A 18 -11.42 11.05 21.28
C ASN A 18 -11.66 11.48 19.84
N ALA A 19 -11.91 10.50 18.98
CA ALA A 19 -12.23 10.72 17.58
C ALA A 19 -13.22 9.69 17.03
N VAL A 20 -13.89 10.06 15.95
CA VAL A 20 -14.76 9.18 15.15
C VAL A 20 -14.14 9.01 13.78
N VAL A 21 -14.00 7.75 13.36
CA VAL A 21 -13.59 7.42 11.98
C VAL A 21 -14.74 7.79 11.05
N SER A 22 -14.55 8.81 10.23
CA SER A 22 -15.60 9.27 9.31
C SER A 22 -15.59 8.53 7.99
N TYR A 23 -14.38 8.29 7.47
CA TYR A 23 -14.17 7.82 6.11
C TYR A 23 -12.84 7.08 6.01
N GLU A 24 -12.76 6.13 5.09
CA GLU A 24 -11.56 5.37 4.75
C GLU A 24 -11.32 5.50 3.26
N ASN A 25 -10.11 5.93 2.88
CA ASN A 25 -9.59 5.78 1.52
C ASN A 25 -8.54 4.67 1.51
N ASP A 26 -7.83 4.42 0.41
CA ASP A 26 -6.89 3.30 0.34
C ASP A 26 -5.62 3.47 1.20
N GLU A 27 -5.22 4.70 1.50
CA GLU A 27 -3.95 5.02 2.17
C GLU A 27 -4.10 5.61 3.59
N ALA A 28 -5.29 6.09 3.97
CA ALA A 28 -5.57 6.80 5.20
C ALA A 28 -7.02 6.62 5.71
N PHE A 29 -7.21 6.99 6.98
CA PHE A 29 -8.52 7.19 7.60
C PHE A 29 -8.71 8.66 7.94
N VAL A 30 -9.92 9.17 7.73
CA VAL A 30 -10.32 10.51 8.18
C VAL A 30 -10.96 10.39 9.56
N LEU A 31 -10.40 11.11 10.53
CA LEU A 31 -10.84 11.15 11.92
C LEU A 31 -11.38 12.53 12.28
N PHE A 32 -12.57 12.59 12.88
CA PHE A 32 -13.12 13.78 13.52
C PHE A 32 -12.87 13.72 15.03
N PHE A 33 -12.09 14.65 15.55
CA PHE A 33 -11.79 14.76 16.98
C PHE A 33 -12.87 15.55 17.73
N GLU A 34 -13.04 15.28 19.01
CA GLU A 34 -13.84 16.11 19.91
C GLU A 34 -13.31 17.55 19.88
N GLY A 35 -14.16 18.50 19.45
CA GLY A 35 -13.77 19.88 19.13
C GLY A 35 -13.85 20.25 17.64
N GLY A 36 -14.33 19.35 16.78
CA GLY A 36 -14.67 19.65 15.37
C GLY A 36 -13.47 19.66 14.41
N ARG A 37 -12.28 19.26 14.88
CA ARG A 37 -11.08 19.17 14.04
C ARG A 37 -11.06 17.85 13.27
N GLN A 38 -10.84 17.95 11.96
CA GLN A 38 -10.66 16.78 11.08
C GLN A 38 -9.16 16.56 10.82
N ARG A 39 -8.70 15.30 10.87
CA ARG A 39 -7.37 14.92 10.37
C ARG A 39 -7.44 13.66 9.52
N GLU A 40 -6.71 13.69 8.42
CA GLU A 40 -6.41 12.49 7.64
C GLU A 40 -5.16 11.82 8.23
N ILE A 41 -5.27 10.55 8.59
CA ILE A 41 -4.20 9.80 9.21
C ILE A 41 -3.91 8.56 8.38
N PRO A 42 -2.69 8.41 7.84
CA PRO A 42 -2.32 7.26 7.03
C PRO A 42 -2.56 5.93 7.76
N LYS A 43 -2.96 4.89 7.04
CA LYS A 43 -3.24 3.55 7.59
C LYS A 43 -2.02 2.98 8.30
N GLN A 44 -0.82 3.27 7.80
CA GLN A 44 0.43 2.87 8.44
C GLN A 44 0.61 3.54 9.80
N VAL A 45 0.29 4.84 9.90
CA VAL A 45 0.38 5.61 11.15
C VAL A 45 -0.63 5.10 12.17
N LEU A 46 -1.86 4.80 11.76
CA LEU A 46 -2.87 4.23 12.65
C LEU A 46 -2.53 2.79 13.08
N ARG A 47 -1.96 1.99 12.17
CA ARG A 47 -1.46 0.66 12.50
C ARG A 47 -0.31 0.73 13.50
N LEU A 48 0.59 1.70 13.34
CA LEU A 48 1.69 1.94 14.28
C LEU A 48 1.14 2.37 15.65
N ALA A 49 0.24 3.36 15.68
CA ALA A 49 -0.39 3.84 16.90
C ALA A 49 -1.17 2.74 17.64
N PHE A 50 -1.85 1.83 16.91
CA PHE A 50 -2.52 0.68 17.49
C PHE A 50 -1.53 -0.29 18.14
N ASN A 51 -0.44 -0.63 17.43
CA ASN A 51 0.58 -1.53 17.94
C ASN A 51 1.32 -0.95 19.16
N GLU A 52 1.47 0.37 19.23
CA GLU A 52 2.10 1.10 20.33
C GLU A 52 1.13 1.40 21.49
N GLY A 53 -0.14 0.98 21.39
CA GLY A 53 -1.17 1.23 22.41
C GLY A 53 -1.65 2.68 22.53
N ARG A 54 -1.21 3.54 21.59
CA ARG A 54 -1.61 4.95 21.47
C ARG A 54 -2.97 5.13 20.81
N LEU A 55 -3.44 4.12 20.07
CA LEU A 55 -4.79 4.04 19.55
C LEU A 55 -5.59 2.96 20.33
N LYS A 56 -6.67 3.37 20.98
CA LYS A 56 -7.59 2.50 21.73
C LYS A 56 -9.00 2.56 21.14
N TYR A 57 -9.72 1.45 21.19
CA TYR A 57 -11.14 1.42 20.83
C TYR A 57 -12.00 1.90 21.98
N ARG A 58 -12.99 2.74 21.69
CA ARG A 58 -14.06 3.05 22.65
C ARG A 58 -15.28 2.19 22.36
N VAL A 59 -15.44 1.16 23.19
CA VAL A 59 -16.56 0.20 23.09
C VAL A 59 -17.80 0.82 23.74
N ASP A 60 -18.40 1.82 23.10
CA ASP A 60 -19.66 2.42 23.58
C ASP A 60 -20.90 1.80 22.92
N THR A 61 -20.79 0.63 22.30
CA THR A 61 -22.00 -0.15 21.95
C THR A 61 -21.78 -1.64 22.24
N PRO A 62 -22.57 -2.24 23.13
CA PRO A 62 -22.53 -3.68 23.43
C PRO A 62 -22.88 -4.60 22.24
N HIS A 63 -23.13 -4.05 21.04
CA HIS A 63 -23.63 -4.77 19.86
C HIS A 63 -22.86 -4.46 18.57
N SER A 64 -21.68 -3.83 18.65
CA SER A 64 -20.86 -3.56 17.45
C SER A 64 -20.32 -4.87 16.86
N LYS A 65 -20.88 -5.32 15.73
CA LYS A 65 -20.43 -6.48 14.93
C LYS A 65 -19.14 -6.21 14.12
N LEU A 66 -18.25 -5.34 14.59
CA LEU A 66 -17.03 -4.95 13.89
C LEU A 66 -15.79 -5.42 14.65
N SER A 67 -15.57 -6.74 14.66
CA SER A 67 -14.24 -7.29 14.92
C SER A 67 -13.44 -7.14 13.62
N ARG A 68 -12.49 -6.19 13.57
CA ARG A 68 -11.70 -5.91 12.36
C ARG A 68 -10.20 -6.12 12.65
N PHE A 69 -9.62 -7.08 11.92
CA PHE A 69 -8.23 -7.52 11.97
C PHE A 69 -7.31 -6.54 11.19
N PRO A 70 -6.03 -6.34 11.54
CA PRO A 70 -5.03 -5.64 10.74
C PRO A 70 -4.90 -6.06 9.27
N TYR A 71 -4.47 -5.09 8.44
CA TYR A 71 -4.18 -5.28 7.02
C TYR A 71 -3.19 -6.43 6.80
N LEU A 72 -3.65 -7.45 6.07
CA LEU A 72 -2.85 -8.60 5.65
C LEU A 72 -2.51 -8.47 4.16
N THR A 73 -1.25 -8.68 3.79
CA THR A 73 -0.85 -8.90 2.39
C THR A 73 -1.55 -10.13 1.83
N ARG A 74 -1.61 -10.29 0.49
CA ARG A 74 -2.20 -11.49 -0.14
C ARG A 74 -1.60 -12.80 0.39
N SER A 75 -0.29 -12.82 0.65
CA SER A 75 0.41 -13.97 1.22
C SER A 75 -0.01 -14.24 2.67
N GLU A 76 -0.05 -13.20 3.51
CA GLU A 76 -0.48 -13.33 4.91
C GLU A 76 -1.96 -13.71 5.03
N ALA A 77 -2.82 -13.20 4.16
CA ALA A 77 -4.23 -13.56 4.10
C ALA A 77 -4.41 -15.04 3.74
N LYS A 78 -3.66 -15.54 2.74
CA LYS A 78 -3.65 -16.97 2.37
C LYS A 78 -3.14 -17.83 3.53
N GLN A 79 -2.10 -17.38 4.23
CA GLN A 79 -1.58 -18.09 5.39
C GLN A 79 -2.56 -18.08 6.58
N ALA A 80 -3.24 -16.97 6.83
CA ALA A 80 -4.28 -16.87 7.87
C ALA A 80 -5.45 -17.81 7.57
N GLN A 81 -5.91 -17.84 6.31
CA GLN A 81 -6.96 -18.74 5.86
C GLN A 81 -6.56 -20.21 6.05
N ARG A 82 -5.33 -20.56 5.67
CA ARG A 82 -4.76 -21.90 5.92
C ARG A 82 -4.74 -22.25 7.40
N LEU A 83 -4.32 -21.33 8.28
CA LEU A 83 -4.30 -21.57 9.72
C LEU A 83 -5.71 -21.80 10.27
N LEU A 84 -6.68 -20.96 9.88
CA LEU A 84 -8.07 -21.08 10.31
C LEU A 84 -8.70 -22.40 9.87
N ALA A 85 -8.38 -22.89 8.66
CA ALA A 85 -8.89 -24.18 8.19
C ALA A 85 -8.57 -25.34 9.14
N TYR A 86 -7.40 -25.32 9.80
CA TYR A 86 -7.05 -26.33 10.81
C TYR A 86 -7.53 -25.99 12.22
N LEU A 87 -7.66 -24.71 12.57
CA LEU A 87 -8.00 -24.26 13.92
C LEU A 87 -9.50 -24.29 14.22
N SER A 88 -10.36 -24.05 13.24
CA SER A 88 -11.81 -24.12 13.44
C SER A 88 -12.27 -25.52 13.87
N PRO A 89 -11.87 -26.62 13.18
CA PRO A 89 -12.23 -27.97 13.63
C PRO A 89 -11.60 -28.34 14.98
N MET A 90 -10.42 -27.80 15.30
CA MET A 90 -9.80 -27.97 16.62
C MET A 90 -10.64 -27.33 17.73
N ALA A 91 -11.27 -26.17 17.47
CA ALA A 91 -12.12 -25.47 18.43
C ALA A 91 -13.45 -26.19 18.69
N GLU A 92 -13.95 -26.92 17.69
CA GLU A 92 -15.19 -27.71 17.77
C GLU A 92 -14.97 -29.11 18.36
N SER A 93 -13.71 -29.56 18.45
CA SER A 93 -13.39 -30.86 19.02
C SER A 93 -13.59 -30.91 20.54
N THR A 94 -14.12 -32.03 21.02
CA THR A 94 -14.23 -32.34 22.46
C THR A 94 -12.89 -32.70 23.10
N THR A 95 -11.87 -33.05 22.31
CA THR A 95 -10.55 -33.51 22.82
C THR A 95 -9.37 -32.82 22.12
N PRO A 96 -9.28 -31.47 22.19
CA PRO A 96 -8.27 -30.69 21.44
C PRO A 96 -6.82 -30.94 21.89
N GLY A 97 -6.61 -31.64 23.02
CA GLY A 97 -5.28 -32.04 23.49
C GLY A 97 -4.76 -33.37 22.94
N SER A 98 -5.61 -34.17 22.28
CA SER A 98 -5.25 -35.53 21.84
C SER A 98 -4.51 -35.53 20.50
N VAL A 99 -3.40 -36.27 20.44
CA VAL A 99 -2.62 -36.46 19.20
C VAL A 99 -3.44 -37.18 18.12
N ALA A 100 -4.33 -38.09 18.53
CA ALA A 100 -5.22 -38.78 17.59
C ALA A 100 -6.18 -37.80 16.89
N THR A 101 -6.74 -36.87 17.67
CA THR A 101 -7.60 -35.79 17.18
C THR A 101 -6.86 -34.88 16.20
N HIS A 102 -5.62 -34.49 16.51
CA HIS A 102 -4.80 -33.68 15.60
C HIS A 102 -4.57 -34.38 14.26
N LYS A 103 -4.22 -35.67 14.29
CA LYS A 103 -4.00 -36.47 13.06
C LYS A 103 -5.27 -36.56 12.22
N ALA A 104 -6.41 -36.83 12.86
CA ALA A 104 -7.70 -36.92 12.18
C ALA A 104 -8.08 -35.59 11.50
N ILE A 105 -7.95 -34.47 12.22
CA ILE A 105 -8.23 -33.13 11.67
C ILE A 105 -7.31 -32.79 10.51
N ILE A 106 -6.00 -33.07 10.63
CA ILE A 106 -5.04 -32.81 9.54
C ILE A 106 -5.42 -33.59 8.29
N ALA A 107 -5.76 -34.88 8.44
CA ALA A 107 -6.14 -35.74 7.32
C ALA A 107 -7.43 -35.25 6.65
N GLU A 108 -8.44 -34.90 7.44
CA GLU A 108 -9.73 -34.43 6.90
C GLU A 108 -9.59 -33.08 6.20
N VAL A 109 -8.92 -32.10 6.82
CA VAL A 109 -8.74 -30.76 6.23
C VAL A 109 -7.96 -30.83 4.91
N VAL A 110 -6.94 -31.69 4.82
CA VAL A 110 -6.17 -31.90 3.57
C VAL A 110 -7.04 -32.56 2.50
N LYS A 111 -7.89 -33.52 2.88
CA LYS A 111 -8.82 -34.18 1.96
C LYS A 111 -9.86 -33.21 1.40
N THR A 112 -10.43 -32.34 2.23
CA THR A 112 -11.49 -31.39 1.81
C THR A 112 -10.93 -30.18 1.05
N SER A 113 -9.79 -29.64 1.46
CA SER A 113 -9.27 -28.34 0.97
C SER A 113 -8.10 -28.46 -0.01
N GLY A 114 -7.60 -29.67 -0.27
CA GLY A 114 -6.58 -29.94 -1.29
C GLY A 114 -5.29 -29.12 -1.13
N HIS A 115 -4.80 -28.53 -2.23
CA HIS A 115 -3.52 -27.84 -2.28
C HIS A 115 -3.47 -26.52 -1.50
N GLU A 116 -4.61 -25.91 -1.16
CA GLU A 116 -4.63 -24.58 -0.52
C GLU A 116 -4.13 -24.58 0.93
N VAL A 117 -4.23 -25.73 1.61
CA VAL A 117 -3.85 -25.91 3.01
C VAL A 117 -2.45 -26.49 3.19
N LEU A 118 -1.76 -26.80 2.09
CA LEU A 118 -0.41 -27.35 2.10
C LEU A 118 0.65 -26.27 2.36
N PRO A 119 1.79 -26.62 3.00
CA PRO A 119 2.13 -27.96 3.53
C PRO A 119 1.33 -28.31 4.78
N ALA A 120 0.97 -29.58 5.00
CA ALA A 120 0.26 -29.98 6.22
C ALA A 120 1.15 -29.79 7.47
N PRO A 121 0.62 -29.27 8.60
CA PRO A 121 1.39 -29.17 9.84
C PRO A 121 1.60 -30.55 10.46
N LYS A 122 2.65 -30.70 11.27
CA LYS A 122 2.78 -31.86 12.18
C LYS A 122 1.75 -31.73 13.32
N PRO A 123 1.26 -32.84 13.93
CA PRO A 123 0.30 -32.80 15.03
C PRO A 123 0.70 -31.85 16.17
N ILE A 124 1.97 -31.91 16.60
CA ILE A 124 2.49 -31.03 17.65
C ILE A 124 2.51 -29.55 17.26
N THR A 125 2.69 -29.25 15.97
CA THR A 125 2.67 -27.88 15.45
C THR A 125 1.26 -27.33 15.46
N LEU A 126 0.27 -28.13 15.05
CA LEU A 126 -1.14 -27.77 15.11
C LEU A 126 -1.58 -27.48 16.55
N TYR A 127 -1.19 -28.33 17.50
CA TYR A 127 -1.47 -28.09 18.92
C TYR A 127 -0.87 -26.79 19.45
N LYS A 128 0.39 -26.49 19.09
CA LYS A 128 1.05 -25.23 19.46
C LYS A 128 0.33 -24.02 18.87
N TRP A 129 -0.11 -24.11 17.61
CA TRP A 129 -0.91 -23.06 16.98
C TRP A 129 -2.23 -22.85 17.71
N PHE A 130 -2.93 -23.94 18.03
CA PHE A 130 -4.19 -23.88 18.77
C PHE A 130 -4.03 -23.21 20.14
N LYS A 131 -3.04 -23.63 20.94
CA LYS A 131 -2.79 -22.97 22.24
C LYS A 131 -2.52 -21.47 22.10
N LYS A 132 -1.67 -21.09 21.14
CA LYS A 132 -1.31 -19.68 20.94
C LYS A 132 -2.48 -18.85 20.42
N TRP A 133 -3.34 -19.44 19.60
CA TRP A 133 -4.55 -18.82 19.08
C TRP A 133 -5.64 -18.69 20.14
N ASP A 134 -5.85 -19.72 20.97
CA ASP A 134 -6.84 -19.69 22.04
C ASP A 134 -6.44 -18.66 23.12
N ALA A 135 -5.15 -18.65 23.51
CA ALA A 135 -4.59 -17.65 24.42
C ALA A 135 -4.66 -16.20 23.90
N SER A 136 -4.75 -15.99 22.58
CA SER A 136 -4.90 -14.67 21.98
C SER A 136 -6.36 -14.22 21.82
N GLY A 137 -7.31 -14.92 22.45
CA GLY A 137 -8.74 -14.67 22.27
C GLY A 137 -9.23 -15.07 20.88
N ARG A 138 -8.65 -16.14 20.32
CA ARG A 138 -8.93 -16.66 18.96
C ARG A 138 -8.58 -15.68 17.85
N ASN A 139 -7.52 -14.90 18.06
CA ASN A 139 -6.99 -14.00 17.06
C ASN A 139 -5.91 -14.70 16.19
N VAL A 140 -6.24 -15.03 14.93
CA VAL A 140 -5.34 -15.70 13.99
C VAL A 140 -4.05 -14.92 13.72
N LEU A 141 -4.08 -13.60 13.89
CA LEU A 141 -2.93 -12.73 13.66
C LEU A 141 -1.77 -13.02 14.61
N ALA A 142 -2.07 -13.52 15.80
CA ALA A 142 -1.05 -13.93 16.76
C ALA A 142 -0.16 -15.07 16.20
N LEU A 143 -0.64 -15.80 15.19
CA LEU A 143 0.08 -16.89 14.54
C LEU A 143 0.81 -16.47 13.27
N LEU A 144 0.44 -15.33 12.69
CA LEU A 144 1.16 -14.82 11.53
C LEU A 144 2.55 -14.35 11.95
N PRO A 145 3.54 -14.40 11.03
CA PRO A 145 4.82 -13.77 11.27
C PRO A 145 4.56 -12.30 11.62
N SER A 146 4.92 -11.87 12.83
CA SER A 146 5.08 -10.45 13.09
C SER A 146 6.07 -9.93 12.05
N VAL A 147 5.78 -8.77 11.45
CA VAL A 147 6.70 -8.08 10.55
C VAL A 147 8.09 -8.18 11.18
N LYS A 148 9.04 -8.80 10.47
CA LYS A 148 10.47 -8.74 10.82
C LYS A 148 10.82 -7.25 10.81
N GLY A 149 10.74 -6.64 11.98
CA GLY A 149 10.57 -5.20 12.07
C GLY A 149 9.87 -4.75 13.34
N GLN A 150 9.85 -5.56 14.42
CA GLN A 150 10.17 -4.93 15.70
C GLN A 150 11.46 -4.17 15.41
N GLN A 151 11.40 -2.84 15.40
CA GLN A 151 12.57 -2.06 15.71
C GLN A 151 13.12 -2.73 16.96
N ARG A 152 14.20 -3.51 16.80
CA ARG A 152 15.11 -3.65 17.92
C ARG A 152 15.32 -2.21 18.33
N GLN A 153 14.88 -1.84 19.53
CA GLN A 153 15.35 -0.59 20.14
C GLN A 153 16.82 -0.52 19.76
N SER A 154 17.19 0.56 19.07
CA SER A 154 18.52 0.69 18.49
C SER A 154 19.49 0.23 19.56
N ARG A 155 20.34 -0.76 19.24
CA ARG A 155 21.36 -1.22 20.20
C ARG A 155 22.36 -0.10 20.53
N LEU A 156 22.25 1.04 19.85
CA LEU A 156 23.02 2.25 20.07
C LEU A 156 22.38 3.06 21.20
N ALA A 157 23.24 3.61 22.06
CA ALA A 157 22.80 4.56 23.06
C ALA A 157 22.09 5.76 22.39
N PRO A 158 21.03 6.32 22.99
CA PRO A 158 20.27 7.44 22.42
C PRO A 158 21.16 8.61 21.99
N GLN A 159 22.15 8.96 22.81
CA GLN A 159 23.12 10.03 22.52
C GLN A 159 23.90 9.80 21.21
N VAL A 160 24.20 8.55 20.87
CA VAL A 160 24.89 8.19 19.63
C VAL A 160 23.96 8.30 18.43
N VAL A 161 22.67 7.96 18.62
CA VAL A 161 21.65 8.13 17.59
C VAL A 161 21.42 9.62 17.30
N ASP A 162 21.41 10.47 18.32
CA ASP A 162 21.28 11.92 18.16
C ASP A 162 22.47 12.50 17.38
N LEU A 163 23.70 12.14 17.76
CA LEU A 163 24.92 12.56 17.04
C LEU A 163 24.94 12.05 15.60
N LEU A 164 24.38 10.87 15.36
CA LEU A 164 24.26 10.29 14.03
C LEU A 164 23.26 11.08 13.18
N ASN A 165 22.08 11.37 13.72
CA ASN A 165 21.05 12.16 13.05
C ASN A 165 21.55 13.58 12.75
N ASP A 166 22.25 14.21 13.70
CA ASP A 166 22.94 15.49 13.50
C ASP A 166 23.87 15.45 12.28
N ALA A 167 24.68 14.40 12.17
CA ALA A 167 25.61 14.27 11.05
C ALA A 167 24.89 14.01 9.72
N ILE A 168 23.78 13.28 9.74
CA ILE A 168 22.92 13.12 8.56
C ILE A 168 22.34 14.46 8.14
N ASP A 169 21.81 15.25 9.08
CA ASP A 169 21.25 16.57 8.80
C ASP A 169 22.28 17.54 8.23
N GLN A 170 23.47 17.59 8.84
CA GLN A 170 24.53 18.53 8.47
C GLN A 170 25.24 18.18 7.16
N PHE A 171 25.41 16.89 6.86
CA PHE A 171 26.25 16.46 5.74
C PHE A 171 25.47 15.77 4.61
N VAL A 172 24.32 15.17 4.89
CA VAL A 172 23.55 14.39 3.92
C VAL A 172 22.26 15.12 3.51
N LEU A 173 21.53 15.73 4.43
CA LEU A 173 20.28 16.44 4.15
C LEU A 173 20.51 17.93 3.88
N THR A 174 21.35 18.20 2.89
CA THR A 174 21.66 19.56 2.43
C THR A 174 21.59 19.66 0.91
N ASN A 175 21.49 20.89 0.38
CA ASN A 175 21.49 21.14 -1.06
C ASN A 175 22.78 20.70 -1.77
N LYS A 176 23.88 20.48 -1.03
CA LYS A 176 25.16 19.98 -1.55
C LYS A 176 25.64 18.81 -0.67
N PRO A 177 25.01 17.64 -0.80
CA PRO A 177 25.27 16.53 0.10
C PRO A 177 26.70 16.00 -0.07
N ALA A 178 27.34 15.71 1.04
CA ALA A 178 28.59 14.96 1.07
C ALA A 178 28.33 13.48 0.78
N THR A 179 29.37 12.76 0.38
CA THR A 179 29.29 11.30 0.30
C THR A 179 29.03 10.70 1.69
N ALA A 180 28.28 9.61 1.76
CA ALA A 180 27.97 8.94 3.03
C ALA A 180 29.24 8.58 3.82
N ALA A 181 30.33 8.21 3.12
CA ALA A 181 31.63 7.96 3.74
C ALA A 181 32.24 9.21 4.39
N LYS A 182 32.12 10.39 3.77
CA LYS A 182 32.60 11.66 4.34
C LYS A 182 31.74 12.12 5.53
N ALA A 183 30.42 11.92 5.44
CA ALA A 183 29.50 12.16 6.54
C ALA A 183 29.84 11.26 7.74
N TYR A 184 30.08 9.97 7.50
CA TYR A 184 30.50 9.02 8.54
C TYR A 184 31.82 9.39 9.21
N ARG A 185 32.86 9.79 8.46
CA ARG A 185 34.14 10.25 9.03
C ARG A 185 33.96 11.48 9.94
N SER A 186 33.05 12.38 9.56
CA SER A 186 32.77 13.58 10.34
C SER A 186 32.01 13.24 11.64
N PHE A 187 31.05 12.32 11.55
CA PHE A 187 30.36 11.74 12.70
C PHE A 187 31.34 11.04 13.66
N GLU A 188 32.18 10.14 13.14
CA GLU A 188 33.16 9.38 13.93
C GLU A 188 34.12 10.31 14.70
N LYS A 189 34.62 11.35 14.03
CA LYS A 189 35.45 12.37 14.68
C LYS A 189 34.71 13.11 15.79
N LYS A 190 33.44 13.46 15.60
CA LYS A 190 32.61 14.14 16.60
C LYS A 190 32.35 13.26 17.82
N VAL A 191 32.10 11.96 17.62
CA VAL A 191 31.93 11.00 18.73
C VAL A 191 33.23 10.82 19.51
N GLN A 192 34.38 10.73 18.83
CA GLN A 192 35.70 10.62 19.47
C GLN A 192 36.07 11.87 20.29
N GLN A 193 35.72 13.06 19.80
CA GLN A 193 36.00 14.33 20.49
C GLN A 193 35.18 14.52 21.77
N LEU A 194 34.00 13.90 21.85
CA LEU A 194 33.13 14.01 23.01
C LEU A 194 33.50 13.02 24.14
N GLU A 195 34.54 12.20 23.94
CA GLU A 195 35.05 11.19 24.90
C GLU A 195 33.94 10.35 25.54
N LEU A 196 32.87 10.08 24.78
CA LEU A 196 31.72 9.34 25.26
C LEU A 196 32.13 7.87 25.47
N ASP A 197 31.76 7.29 26.62
CA ASP A 197 31.90 5.86 26.90
C ASP A 197 30.85 5.02 26.15
N VAL A 198 30.81 5.20 24.83
CA VAL A 198 29.84 4.57 23.94
C VAL A 198 30.55 4.03 22.71
N LYS A 199 30.12 2.85 22.28
CA LYS A 199 30.68 2.21 21.10
C LYS A 199 30.25 2.96 19.83
N VAL A 200 31.22 3.46 19.07
CA VAL A 200 30.98 4.05 17.76
C VAL A 200 30.33 3.00 16.83
N PRO A 201 29.19 3.30 16.19
CA PRO A 201 28.55 2.39 15.25
C PRO A 201 29.43 2.20 14.01
N SER A 202 29.34 1.04 13.38
CA SER A 202 30.06 0.80 12.13
C SER A 202 29.55 1.69 11.00
N ALA A 203 30.39 1.94 10.00
CA ALA A 203 30.02 2.67 8.79
C ALA A 203 28.75 2.09 8.12
N GLN A 204 28.62 0.76 8.08
CA GLN A 204 27.43 0.11 7.54
C GLN A 204 26.16 0.44 8.35
N THR A 205 26.28 0.55 9.67
CA THR A 205 25.16 0.96 10.53
C THR A 205 24.76 2.39 10.19
N PHE A 206 25.74 3.30 10.07
CA PHE A 206 25.49 4.67 9.65
C PHE A 206 24.81 4.75 8.26
N TYR A 207 25.27 3.97 7.29
CA TYR A 207 24.66 3.91 5.96
C TYR A 207 23.22 3.41 5.98
N ASN A 208 22.91 2.45 6.86
CA ASN A 208 21.53 1.99 7.02
C ASN A 208 20.62 3.12 7.52
N TYR A 209 21.09 3.98 8.42
CA TYR A 209 20.34 5.16 8.85
C TYR A 209 20.19 6.19 7.74
N VAL A 210 21.26 6.47 6.98
CA VAL A 210 21.19 7.34 5.79
C VAL A 210 20.17 6.82 4.77
N ASN A 211 20.11 5.52 4.56
CA ASN A 211 19.17 4.89 3.63
C ASN A 211 17.75 4.81 4.16
N ALA A 212 17.56 4.88 5.48
CA ALA A 212 16.25 4.88 6.12
C ALA A 212 15.58 6.26 6.09
N VAL A 213 16.32 7.33 5.76
CA VAL A 213 15.77 8.68 5.60
C VAL A 213 14.69 8.68 4.52
N HIS A 214 13.56 9.31 4.83
CA HIS A 214 12.40 9.27 3.95
C HIS A 214 12.72 9.93 2.58
N PRO A 215 12.39 9.30 1.44
CA PRO A 215 12.74 9.82 0.11
C PRO A 215 12.19 11.23 -0.18
N LEU A 216 10.99 11.55 0.32
CA LEU A 216 10.41 12.89 0.17
C LEU A 216 11.12 13.93 1.03
N GLU A 217 11.51 13.57 2.26
CA GLU A 217 12.28 14.47 3.13
C GLU A 217 13.64 14.76 2.53
N ARG A 218 14.32 13.72 2.03
CA ARG A 218 15.57 13.84 1.30
C ARG A 218 15.42 14.72 0.06
N THR A 219 14.35 14.53 -0.72
CA THR A 219 14.06 15.36 -1.90
C THR A 219 13.86 16.82 -1.50
N LEU A 220 13.06 17.10 -0.47
CA LEU A 220 12.79 18.45 0.00
C LEU A 220 14.08 19.16 0.41
N LYS A 221 14.94 18.48 1.17
CA LYS A 221 16.19 19.03 1.72
C LYS A 221 17.32 19.15 0.69
N GLN A 222 17.34 18.33 -0.36
CA GLN A 222 18.42 18.32 -1.36
C GLN A 222 18.05 19.06 -2.65
N GLN A 223 16.78 19.03 -3.04
CA GLN A 223 16.29 19.46 -4.36
C GLN A 223 15.26 20.60 -4.26
N GLY A 224 14.83 20.94 -3.05
CA GLY A 224 13.94 22.06 -2.78
C GLY A 224 12.46 21.74 -2.98
N ASN A 225 11.62 22.75 -2.70
CA ASN A 225 10.17 22.59 -2.62
C ASN A 225 9.53 22.25 -3.97
N ALA A 226 10.01 22.82 -5.08
CA ALA A 226 9.43 22.58 -6.41
C ALA A 226 9.50 21.10 -6.82
N VAL A 227 10.68 20.48 -6.71
CA VAL A 227 10.88 19.05 -7.02
C VAL A 227 10.18 18.16 -6.00
N PHE A 228 10.10 18.60 -4.74
CA PHE A 228 9.30 17.93 -3.72
C PHE A 228 7.81 17.89 -4.09
N GLN A 229 7.22 19.00 -4.52
CA GLN A 229 5.81 19.05 -4.93
C GLN A 229 5.57 18.13 -6.13
N GLU A 230 6.44 18.17 -7.14
CA GLU A 230 6.36 17.29 -8.32
C GLU A 230 6.41 15.80 -7.93
N LYS A 231 7.40 15.40 -7.13
CA LYS A 231 7.55 14.00 -6.68
C LYS A 231 6.46 13.58 -5.70
N SER A 232 5.99 14.49 -4.85
CA SER A 232 4.87 14.24 -3.94
C SER A 232 3.61 13.98 -4.76
N LEU A 233 3.32 14.79 -5.77
CA LEU A 233 2.18 14.61 -6.67
C LEU A 233 2.28 13.32 -7.51
N ALA A 234 3.48 12.93 -7.93
CA ALA A 234 3.72 11.67 -8.63
C ALA A 234 3.44 10.44 -7.76
N VAL A 235 3.67 10.53 -6.45
CA VAL A 235 3.32 9.49 -5.47
C VAL A 235 1.82 9.48 -5.18
N THR A 236 1.12 10.62 -5.26
CA THR A 236 -0.31 10.76 -4.94
C THR A 236 -1.26 10.48 -6.13
N LYS A 237 -0.78 10.39 -7.38
CA LYS A 237 -1.63 10.15 -8.57
C LYS A 237 -1.98 8.66 -8.78
N HIS A 238 -2.79 8.10 -7.89
CA HIS A 238 -3.69 7.00 -8.27
C HIS A 238 -5.12 7.56 -8.30
N TYR A 239 -5.56 8.02 -9.47
CA TYR A 239 -6.98 8.34 -9.65
C TYR A 239 -7.77 7.03 -9.54
N GLN A 240 -8.53 6.87 -8.46
CA GLN A 240 -9.39 5.71 -8.25
C GLN A 240 -10.80 6.05 -8.73
N ALA A 241 -11.24 5.34 -9.76
CA ALA A 241 -12.65 5.16 -10.05
C ALA A 241 -13.12 3.91 -9.27
N SER A 242 -14.28 3.99 -8.64
CA SER A 242 -14.96 2.94 -7.88
C SER A 242 -15.88 2.08 -8.76
N TYR A 243 -16.35 2.60 -9.91
CA TYR A 243 -17.14 1.86 -10.89
C TYR A 243 -16.85 2.28 -12.36
N PRO A 244 -17.16 1.42 -13.35
CA PRO A 244 -16.99 1.77 -14.77
C PRO A 244 -17.70 3.07 -15.12
N MET A 245 -17.07 3.90 -15.96
CA MET A 245 -17.58 5.19 -16.44
C MET A 245 -17.68 6.29 -15.37
N GLU A 246 -17.24 6.07 -14.13
CA GLU A 246 -17.16 7.13 -13.11
C GLU A 246 -16.17 8.22 -13.51
N ARG A 247 -15.06 7.82 -14.12
CA ARG A 247 -14.04 8.73 -14.63
C ARG A 247 -13.45 8.19 -15.93
N VAL A 248 -13.48 9.05 -16.93
CA VAL A 248 -12.87 8.81 -18.23
C VAL A 248 -11.78 9.84 -18.44
N GLU A 249 -10.57 9.37 -18.70
CA GLU A 249 -9.43 10.22 -19.02
C GLU A 249 -9.24 10.29 -20.53
N PHE A 250 -8.95 11.49 -21.00
CA PHE A 250 -8.72 11.78 -22.41
C PHE A 250 -7.24 12.07 -22.59
N ASP A 251 -6.61 11.37 -23.51
CA ASP A 251 -5.21 11.58 -23.85
C ASP A 251 -5.04 11.64 -25.37
N GLY A 252 -4.19 12.56 -25.82
CA GLY A 252 -3.91 12.83 -27.23
C GLY A 252 -2.55 12.27 -27.63
N VAL A 253 -2.51 11.52 -28.73
CA VAL A 253 -1.27 10.94 -29.28
C VAL A 253 -1.03 11.46 -30.68
N HIS A 254 0.17 11.98 -30.92
CA HIS A 254 0.64 12.43 -32.23
C HIS A 254 1.41 11.29 -32.89
N LEU A 255 0.94 10.84 -34.04
CA LEU A 255 1.53 9.74 -34.79
C LEU A 255 2.06 10.27 -36.12
N THR A 256 3.37 10.15 -36.33
CA THR A 256 4.05 10.58 -37.55
C THR A 256 4.28 9.37 -38.46
N PHE A 257 3.28 9.06 -39.30
CA PHE A 257 3.39 8.05 -40.35
C PHE A 257 2.57 8.45 -41.58
N GLY A 258 3.00 7.98 -42.75
CA GLY A 258 2.28 8.20 -44.00
C GLY A 258 1.00 7.36 -44.08
N LEU A 259 -0.16 8.01 -44.09
CA LEU A 259 -1.45 7.38 -44.36
C LEU A 259 -1.63 7.30 -45.88
N VAL A 260 -1.94 6.13 -46.42
CA VAL A 260 -2.17 5.92 -47.86
C VAL A 260 -3.58 5.39 -48.13
N ASP A 261 -4.11 5.67 -49.32
CA ASP A 261 -5.38 5.08 -49.79
C ASP A 261 -5.20 3.65 -50.29
N GLU A 262 -6.29 3.01 -50.73
CA GLU A 262 -6.27 1.66 -51.30
C GLU A 262 -5.43 1.56 -52.59
N GLN A 263 -5.16 2.69 -53.25
CA GLN A 263 -4.35 2.81 -54.45
C GLN A 263 -2.90 3.27 -54.15
N LEU A 264 -2.49 3.28 -52.88
CA LEU A 264 -1.16 3.68 -52.38
C LEU A 264 -0.82 5.17 -52.57
N ASN A 265 -1.80 6.04 -52.79
CA ASN A 265 -1.56 7.49 -52.79
C ASN A 265 -1.46 8.00 -51.36
N LEU A 266 -0.50 8.89 -51.10
CA LEU A 266 -0.34 9.51 -49.78
C LEU A 266 -1.52 10.46 -49.48
N ILE A 267 -2.28 10.14 -48.43
CA ILE A 267 -3.40 10.92 -47.91
C ILE A 267 -2.92 11.95 -46.87
N ALA A 268 -2.02 11.56 -45.98
CA ALA A 268 -1.54 12.41 -44.88
C ALA A 268 -0.20 11.92 -44.32
N LYS A 269 0.52 12.80 -43.62
CA LYS A 269 1.83 12.52 -43.00
C LYS A 269 1.77 12.45 -41.48
N GLU A 270 0.71 13.00 -40.89
CA GLU A 270 0.50 13.10 -39.47
C GLU A 270 -0.95 12.75 -39.13
N VAL A 271 -1.12 12.01 -38.03
CA VAL A 271 -2.42 11.69 -37.44
C VAL A 271 -2.36 12.01 -35.96
N ILE A 272 -3.32 12.80 -35.49
CA ILE A 272 -3.56 13.00 -34.06
C ILE A 272 -4.75 12.13 -33.68
N VAL A 273 -4.57 11.29 -32.67
CA VAL A 273 -5.62 10.42 -32.11
C VAL A 273 -5.88 10.84 -30.67
N PHE A 274 -7.11 11.19 -30.36
CA PHE A 274 -7.57 11.35 -28.98
C PHE A 274 -8.27 10.07 -28.54
N ILE A 275 -7.86 9.53 -27.39
CA ILE A 275 -8.41 8.30 -26.82
C ILE A 275 -9.07 8.67 -25.49
N ALA A 276 -10.29 8.19 -25.31
CA ALA A 276 -11.01 8.24 -24.05
C ALA A 276 -10.94 6.88 -23.37
N MET A 277 -10.32 6.82 -22.20
CA MET A 277 -10.07 5.60 -21.45
C MET A 277 -10.80 5.63 -20.10
N ASP A 278 -11.59 4.60 -19.83
CA ASP A 278 -12.21 4.41 -18.52
C ASP A 278 -11.15 4.05 -17.48
N VAL A 279 -11.04 4.83 -16.41
CA VAL A 279 -10.00 4.66 -15.38
C VAL A 279 -10.17 3.35 -14.60
N TYR A 280 -11.42 2.92 -14.39
CA TYR A 280 -11.76 1.71 -13.65
C TYR A 280 -11.36 0.44 -14.40
N SER A 281 -11.87 0.26 -15.63
CA SER A 281 -11.68 -0.96 -16.42
C SER A 281 -10.46 -0.93 -17.33
N ARG A 282 -9.87 0.26 -17.58
CA ARG A 282 -8.88 0.53 -18.62
C ARG A 282 -9.37 0.28 -20.05
N ALA A 283 -10.68 0.15 -20.24
CA ALA A 283 -11.27 0.01 -21.57
C ALA A 283 -11.21 1.35 -22.33
N ILE A 284 -10.94 1.27 -23.63
CA ILE A 284 -11.12 2.40 -24.54
C ILE A 284 -12.62 2.56 -24.79
N VAL A 285 -13.18 3.65 -24.28
CA VAL A 285 -14.61 3.92 -24.32
C VAL A 285 -14.99 4.90 -25.43
N GLY A 286 -14.02 5.61 -26.00
CA GLY A 286 -14.22 6.45 -27.18
C GLY A 286 -12.89 6.84 -27.80
N PHE A 287 -12.96 7.34 -29.03
CA PHE A 287 -11.82 7.94 -29.70
C PHE A 287 -12.29 8.95 -30.75
N SER A 288 -11.39 9.86 -31.12
CA SER A 288 -11.48 10.69 -32.32
C SER A 288 -10.11 10.80 -32.95
N TYR A 289 -10.06 11.21 -34.21
CA TYR A 289 -8.80 11.42 -34.90
C TYR A 289 -8.91 12.54 -35.93
N LYS A 290 -7.76 13.12 -36.26
CA LYS A 290 -7.59 14.13 -37.30
C LYS A 290 -6.28 13.83 -38.01
N TYR A 291 -6.27 13.94 -39.33
CA TYR A 291 -5.09 13.65 -40.15
C TYR A 291 -4.84 14.78 -41.14
N GLY A 292 -3.59 14.95 -41.53
CA GLY A 292 -3.18 15.94 -42.54
C GLY A 292 -1.66 15.99 -42.72
N ASP A 293 -1.19 16.95 -43.50
CA ASP A 293 0.24 17.19 -43.69
C ASP A 293 0.89 17.95 -42.53
N ARG A 294 0.09 18.77 -41.82
CA ARG A 294 0.42 19.45 -40.57
C ARG A 294 -0.85 19.59 -39.77
N VAL A 295 -0.97 18.87 -38.67
CA VAL A 295 -2.16 18.88 -37.82
C VAL A 295 -1.81 19.35 -36.42
N SER A 296 -2.67 20.17 -35.84
CA SER A 296 -2.60 20.60 -34.45
C SER A 296 -3.80 20.05 -33.69
N GLU A 297 -3.64 19.91 -32.38
CA GLU A 297 -4.76 19.68 -31.48
C GLU A 297 -5.73 20.86 -31.55
N ASP A 298 -7.03 20.56 -31.60
CA ASP A 298 -8.08 21.56 -31.55
C ASP A 298 -9.23 21.08 -30.64
N ALA A 299 -10.10 22.02 -30.27
CA ALA A 299 -11.25 21.70 -29.43
C ALA A 299 -12.22 20.72 -30.13
N GLU A 300 -12.23 20.70 -31.45
CA GLU A 300 -13.09 19.82 -32.25
C GLU A 300 -12.73 18.34 -32.04
N LEU A 301 -11.43 18.00 -31.99
CA LEU A 301 -10.96 16.65 -31.65
C LEU A 301 -11.49 16.17 -30.30
N VAL A 302 -11.41 17.00 -29.27
CA VAL A 302 -11.88 16.68 -27.91
C VAL A 302 -13.40 16.51 -27.90
N ILE A 303 -14.14 17.45 -28.52
CA ILE A 303 -15.60 17.40 -28.61
C ILE A 303 -16.05 16.12 -29.34
N ASN A 304 -15.39 15.76 -30.43
CA ASN A 304 -15.69 14.53 -31.17
C ASN A 304 -15.37 13.27 -30.37
N CYS A 305 -14.30 13.29 -29.56
CA CYS A 305 -13.98 12.19 -28.65
C CYS A 305 -15.07 12.02 -27.59
N VAL A 306 -15.54 13.12 -26.98
CA VAL A 306 -16.66 13.09 -26.02
C VAL A 306 -17.94 12.57 -26.67
N ARG A 307 -18.26 13.01 -27.91
CA ARG A 307 -19.40 12.46 -28.67
C ARG A 307 -19.25 10.96 -28.90
N SER A 308 -18.05 10.48 -29.22
CA SER A 308 -17.73 9.06 -29.42
C SER A 308 -17.99 8.23 -28.16
N VAL A 309 -17.66 8.76 -26.98
CA VAL A 309 -17.95 8.13 -25.68
C VAL A 309 -19.46 8.01 -25.42
N LEU A 310 -20.23 9.06 -25.73
CA LEU A 310 -21.67 9.13 -25.45
C LEU A 310 -22.56 8.45 -26.49
N ARG A 311 -22.03 8.21 -27.70
CA ARG A 311 -22.78 7.60 -28.80
C ARG A 311 -23.12 6.14 -28.44
N GLN A 312 -24.38 5.75 -28.64
CA GLN A 312 -24.77 4.34 -28.53
C GLN A 312 -23.92 3.50 -29.49
N LYS A 313 -23.14 2.60 -28.92
CA LYS A 313 -22.39 1.61 -29.68
C LYS A 313 -23.37 0.50 -30.04
N ASN A 314 -23.91 0.54 -31.25
CA ASN A 314 -24.61 -0.61 -31.80
C ASN A 314 -23.59 -1.73 -31.93
N VAL A 315 -23.66 -2.71 -31.02
CA VAL A 315 -22.89 -3.95 -31.15
C VAL A 315 -23.55 -4.74 -32.27
N THR A 316 -23.26 -4.37 -33.51
CA THR A 316 -23.40 -5.31 -34.62
C THR A 316 -22.27 -6.31 -34.39
N ALA A 317 -22.60 -7.43 -33.73
CA ALA A 317 -21.68 -8.55 -33.54
C ALA A 317 -21.36 -9.15 -34.91
N GLY A 318 -20.45 -8.50 -35.64
CA GLY A 318 -19.73 -9.08 -36.76
C GLY A 318 -18.77 -10.09 -36.17
N VAL A 319 -19.27 -11.31 -35.94
CA VAL A 319 -18.45 -12.49 -35.75
C VAL A 319 -17.64 -12.66 -37.03
N ILE A 320 -16.41 -12.15 -37.04
CA ILE A 320 -15.40 -12.57 -38.02
C ILE A 320 -14.84 -13.88 -37.47
N LEU A 321 -15.51 -14.99 -37.81
CA LEU A 321 -14.89 -16.31 -37.80
C LEU A 321 -13.93 -16.33 -39.00
N THR A 322 -12.64 -16.10 -38.76
CA THR A 322 -11.60 -16.51 -39.70
C THR A 322 -11.28 -17.97 -39.43
N HIS A 323 -11.53 -18.80 -40.44
CA HIS A 323 -11.02 -20.16 -40.60
C HIS A 323 -9.49 -20.23 -40.64
#